data_AF-A0A9D2SYL7-F1
#
_entry.id   AF-A0A9D2SYL7-F1
#
_cell.length_a   1.000
_cell.length_b   1.000
_cell.length_c   1.000
_cell.angle_alpha   90.00
_cell.angle_beta   90.00
_cell.angle_gamma   90.00
#
_symmetry.space_group_name_H-M   'P 1'
#
loop_
_entity.id
_entity.type
_entity.pdbx_description
1 polymer ?
#
loop_
_entity_poly.entity_id
_entity_poly.type
_entity_poly.pdbx_seq_one_letter_code
_entity_poly.pdbx_strand_id
1 'polypeptide(L)' 'MTYVRGDSCYILDEENNIIMAKVVGRKGNGYLLERVGICGTLFKEAKAMFRSEEEAEMNKKPLPPKIKVQLSDY' A
#
# COMPACT_ATOMS: atom_id res chain seq x y z
N MET A 1 9.07 -2.22 -14.88
CA MET A 1 9.00 -0.75 -14.70
C MET A 1 9.82 -0.35 -13.48
N THR A 2 10.47 0.81 -13.52
CA THR A 2 11.40 1.26 -12.46
C THR A 2 10.92 2.60 -11.92
N TYR A 3 10.89 2.73 -10.59
CA TYR A 3 10.61 4.01 -9.93
C TYR A 3 11.92 4.71 -9.59
N VAL A 4 11.94 6.04 -9.65
CA VAL A 4 13.10 6.85 -9.24
C VAL A 4 12.80 7.62 -7.96
N ARG A 5 13.86 8.00 -7.24
CA ARG A 5 13.73 8.81 -6.03
C ARG A 5 13.05 10.13 -6.37
N GLY A 6 12.00 10.46 -5.65
CA GLY A 6 11.17 11.64 -5.87
C GLY A 6 9.83 11.34 -6.54
N ASP A 7 9.67 10.17 -7.18
CA ASP A 7 8.42 9.78 -7.83
C ASP A 7 7.29 9.62 -6.80
N SER A 8 6.09 10.02 -7.22
CA SER A 8 4.84 9.67 -6.53
C SER A 8 4.33 8.33 -7.02
N CYS A 9 3.81 7.52 -6.10
CA CYS A 9 3.19 6.24 -6.36
C CYS A 9 2.03 6.01 -5.40
N TYR A 10 1.23 5.00 -5.69
CA TYR A 10 0.11 4.57 -4.87
C TYR A 10 0.35 3.16 -4.36
N ILE A 11 -0.06 2.90 -3.13
CA ILE A 11 0.04 1.58 -2.48
C ILE A 11 -1.29 1.26 -1.80
N LEU A 12 -1.53 -0.04 -1.62
CA LEU A 12 -2.62 -0.50 -0.77
C LEU A 12 -2.09 -0.82 0.63
N ASP A 13 -2.80 -0.35 1.65
CA ASP A 13 -2.58 -0.76 3.03
C ASP A 13 -3.22 -2.11 3.34
N GLU A 14 -3.19 -2.52 4.62
CA GLU A 14 -3.74 -3.80 5.08
C GLU A 14 -5.28 -3.85 4.99
N GLU A 15 -5.93 -2.70 4.93
CA GLU A 15 -7.39 -2.56 4.80
C GLU A 15 -7.83 -2.28 3.35
N ASN A 16 -6.92 -2.40 2.38
CA ASN A 16 -7.12 -2.00 0.97
C ASN A 16 -7.47 -0.52 0.76
N ASN A 17 -7.08 0.36 1.68
CA ASN A 17 -7.13 1.79 1.40
C ASN A 17 -5.98 2.15 0.46
N ILE A 18 -6.28 3.03 -0.50
CA ILE A 18 -5.27 3.57 -1.40
C ILE A 18 -4.55 4.70 -0.67
N ILE A 19 -3.22 4.57 -0.56
CA ILE A 19 -2.36 5.57 0.07
C ILE A 19 -1.37 6.07 -0.96
N MET A 20 -1.27 7.40 -1.08
CA MET A 20 -0.21 8.03 -1.85
C MET A 20 1.10 7.98 -1.06
N ALA A 21 2.18 7.61 -1.74
CA ALA A 21 3.51 7.56 -1.17
C ALA A 21 4.55 8.10 -2.16
N LYS A 22 5.66 8.61 -1.62
CA LYS A 22 6.78 9.13 -2.38
C LYS A 22 7.98 8.22 -2.26
N VAL A 23 8.65 7.96 -3.38
CA VAL A 23 9.84 7.11 -3.40
C VAL A 23 11.02 7.88 -2.83
N VAL A 24 11.52 7.44 -1.67
CA VAL A 24 12.67 8.08 -1.00
C VAL A 24 13.98 7.35 -1.28
N GLY A 25 13.92 6.07 -1.68
CA GLY A 25 15.09 5.31 -2.07
C GLY A 25 14.77 3.92 -2.60
N ARG A 26 15.80 3.21 -3.03
CA ARG A 26 15.73 1.82 -3.48
C ARG A 26 16.64 0.96 -2.61
N LYS A 27 16.17 -0.22 -2.21
CA LYS A 27 16.95 -1.21 -1.47
C LYS A 27 16.71 -2.58 -2.08
N GLY A 28 17.72 -3.11 -2.77
CA GLY A 28 17.60 -4.36 -3.53
C GLY A 28 16.49 -4.31 -4.59
N ASN A 29 15.50 -5.20 -4.43
CA ASN A 29 14.37 -5.36 -5.35
C ASN A 29 13.11 -4.58 -4.95
N GLY A 30 13.18 -3.79 -3.89
CA GLY A 30 12.07 -2.94 -3.47
C GLY A 30 12.48 -1.49 -3.26
N TYR A 31 11.49 -0.69 -2.89
CA TYR A 31 11.59 0.74 -2.73
C TYR A 31 11.23 1.12 -1.30
N LEU A 32 11.97 2.08 -0.77
CA LEU A 32 11.62 2.77 0.45
C LEU A 32 10.71 3.93 0.08
N LEU A 33 9.54 3.97 0.70
CA LEU A 33 8.47 4.91 0.42
C LEU A 33 8.16 5.72 1.68
N GLU A 34 7.91 7.00 1.51
CA GLU A 34 7.35 7.87 2.53
C GLU A 34 5.87 8.08 2.25
N ARG A 35 4.99 7.79 3.21
CA ARG A 35 3.55 8.00 3.02
C ARG A 35 3.25 9.49 3.03
N VAL A 36 2.41 9.95 2.10
CA VAL A 36 1.94 11.33 2.06
C VAL A 36 0.78 11.47 3.05
N GLY A 37 0.86 12.46 3.94
CA GLY A 37 -0.16 12.73 4.95
C GLY A 37 -0.11 11.87 6.21
N ILE A 38 0.75 10.83 6.25
CA ILE A 38 0.96 9.97 7.42
C ILE A 38 2.45 9.88 7.69
N CYS A 39 2.88 10.16 8.92
CA CYS A 39 4.28 10.03 9.29
C CYS A 39 4.77 8.57 9.15
N GLY A 40 5.96 8.39 8.60
CA GLY A 40 6.67 7.12 8.58
C GLY A 40 6.93 6.55 7.19
N THR A 41 8.13 5.99 7.06
CA THR A 41 8.58 5.29 5.86
C THR A 41 8.28 3.80 5.92
N LEU A 42 7.97 3.20 4.78
CA LEU A 42 7.75 1.77 4.65
C LEU A 42 8.48 1.23 3.42
N PHE A 43 8.76 -0.06 3.43
CA PHE A 43 9.38 -0.75 2.31
C PHE A 43 8.33 -1.55 1.54
N LYS A 44 8.30 -1.41 0.21
CA LYS A 44 7.42 -2.19 -0.68
C LYS A 44 8.18 -2.68 -1.90
N GLU A 45 7.76 -3.84 -2.38
CA GLU A 45 8.22 -4.37 -3.65
C GLU A 45 7.57 -3.61 -4.82
N ALA A 46 8.26 -3.58 -5.96
CA ALA A 46 7.78 -2.92 -7.17
C ALA A 46 6.36 -3.36 -7.59
N LYS A 47 6.03 -4.64 -7.37
CA LYS A 47 4.73 -5.25 -7.73
C LYS A 47 3.56 -4.78 -6.86
N ALA A 48 3.84 -4.19 -5.71
CA ALA A 48 2.85 -3.70 -4.76
C ALA A 48 2.73 -2.16 -4.79
N MET A 49 3.29 -1.53 -5.83
CA MET A 49 3.27 -0.10 -6.07
C MET A 49 2.62 0.17 -7.43
N PHE A 50 1.75 1.15 -7.45
CA PHE A 50 0.93 1.53 -8.60
C PHE A 50 1.24 2.96 -9.03
N ARG A 51 1.10 3.27 -10.33
CA ARG A 51 1.36 4.62 -10.85
C ARG A 51 0.15 5.53 -10.71
N SER A 52 -1.05 4.95 -10.61
CA SER A 52 -2.29 5.69 -10.46
C SER A 52 -3.21 5.04 -9.42
N GLU A 53 -4.22 5.79 -8.99
CA GLU A 53 -5.24 5.30 -8.06
C GLU A 53 -6.09 4.21 -8.70
N GLU A 54 -6.39 4.32 -9.99
CA GLU A 54 -7.17 3.33 -10.73
C GLU A 54 -6.48 1.97 -10.79
N GLU A 55 -5.16 1.97 -11.02
CA GLU A 55 -4.36 0.74 -10.96
C GLU A 55 -4.41 0.11 -9.56
N ALA A 56 -4.33 0.92 -8.51
CA ALA A 56 -4.43 0.44 -7.14
C ALA A 56 -5.83 -0.12 -6.83
N GLU A 57 -6.89 0.54 -7.31
CA GLU A 57 -8.28 0.11 -7.15
C GLU A 57 -8.52 -1.26 -7.80
N MET A 58 -8.03 -1.47 -9.03
CA MET A 58 -8.13 -2.75 -9.73
C MET A 58 -7.38 -3.88 -9.05
N ASN A 59 -6.39 -3.56 -8.21
CA ASN A 59 -5.56 -4.53 -7.49
C ASN A 59 -5.97 -4.71 -6.03
N LYS A 60 -7.09 -4.12 -5.58
CA LYS A 60 -7.64 -4.38 -4.25
C LYS A 60 -7.92 -5.87 -4.08
N LYS A 61 -7.43 -6.42 -2.98
CA LYS A 61 -7.67 -7.84 -2.67
C LYS A 61 -9.07 -8.02 -2.06
N PRO A 62 -9.74 -9.15 -2.26
CA PRO A 62 -10.95 -9.45 -1.49
C PRO A 62 -10.58 -9.48 0.00
N LEU A 63 -11.12 -8.57 0.80
CA LEU A 63 -10.95 -8.63 2.26
C LEU A 63 -11.74 -9.84 2.78
N PRO A 64 -11.16 -10.66 3.67
CA PRO A 64 -11.94 -11.70 4.34
C PRO A 64 -13.11 -11.05 5.07
N PRO A 65 -14.31 -11.67 5.06
CA PRO A 65 -15.45 -11.13 5.77
C PRO A 65 -15.07 -10.95 7.25
N LYS A 66 -15.31 -9.75 7.79
CA LYS A 66 -15.17 -9.48 9.23
C LYS A 66 -16.26 -10.29 9.96
N ILE A 67 -15.98 -11.55 10.26
CA ILE A 67 -16.86 -12.39 11.08
C ILE A 67 -16.85 -11.80 12.48
N LYS A 68 -17.90 -11.04 12.82
CA LYS A 68 -18.17 -10.65 14.19
C LYS A 68 -18.66 -11.89 14.91
N VAL A 69 -17.77 -12.58 15.61
CA VAL A 69 -18.16 -13.66 16.53
C VAL A 69 -18.93 -12.99 17.67
N GLN A 70 -20.26 -12.99 17.60
CA GLN A 70 -21.08 -12.73 18.78
C GLN A 70 -20.97 -13.97 19.67
N LEU A 71 -20.08 -13.92 20.67
CA LEU A 71 -20.15 -14.83 21.80
C LEU A 71 -21.43 -14.44 22.56
N SER A 72 -22.47 -15.26 22.43
CA SER A 72 -23.58 -15.23 23.38
C SER A 72 -23.06 -15.80 24.69
N ASP A 73 -22.92 -14.94 25.71
CA ASP A 73 -22.67 -15.36 27.08
C ASP A 73 -23.85 -16.24 27.56
N TYR A 74 -23.52 -17.39 28.13
CA TYR A 74 -24.46 -18.40 28.64
C TYR A 74 -24.72 -18.18 30.13
#